data_AF-A0A2V9ZHH8-F1
#
_entry.id   AF-A0A2V9ZHH8-F1
#
_cell.length_a   1.000
_cell.length_b   1.000
_cell.length_c   1.000
_cell.angle_alpha   90.00
_cell.angle_beta   90.00
_cell.angle_gamma   90.00
#
_symmetry.space_group_name_H-M   'P 1'
#
loop_
_entity.id
_entity.type
_entity.pdbx_description
1 polymer ?
#
loop_
_entity_poly.entity_id
_entity_poly.type
_entity_poly.pdbx_seq_one_letter_code
_entity_poly.pdbx_strand_id
1 'polypeptide(L)'
;MEFEVLKLSPDGNSLVISTNRADWEHSVFRHDLWLYRDTGPAAGSLVQLTQSGHDTDPHWSPDGKWIAFLSERKTTTEKGSDSDNAESKDSGVNQLLLISANGGEAFALTEGEEEVHAFAWSQDSRTLYFATRLPWTKAQKDGYKKNWKDDFQS
;
A
#
# COMPACT_ATOMS: atom_id res chain seq x y z
N MET A 1 4.79 -1.95 -19.22
CA MET A 1 4.37 -2.62 -17.97
C MET A 1 5.63 -3.22 -17.41
N GLU A 2 6.07 -2.70 -16.28
CA GLU A 2 7.23 -3.19 -15.55
C GLU A 2 6.73 -3.92 -14.30
N PHE A 3 7.42 -4.99 -13.91
CA PHE A 3 7.08 -5.82 -12.76
C PHE A 3 8.12 -5.56 -11.67
N GLU A 4 7.74 -4.86 -10.62
CA GLU A 4 8.67 -4.46 -9.56
C GLU A 4 8.78 -5.54 -8.47
N VAL A 5 7.67 -6.20 -8.14
CA VAL A 5 7.60 -7.22 -7.09
C VAL A 5 6.64 -8.34 -7.52
N LEU A 6 7.06 -9.59 -7.34
CA LEU A 6 6.22 -10.78 -7.47
C LEU A 6 6.35 -11.65 -6.22
N LYS A 7 5.23 -12.19 -5.73
CA LYS A 7 5.22 -13.15 -4.60
C LYS A 7 4.34 -14.35 -4.91
N LEU A 8 4.91 -15.54 -4.73
CA LEU A 8 4.20 -16.81 -4.84
C LEU A 8 3.31 -17.03 -3.61
N SER A 9 2.12 -17.57 -3.81
CA SER A 9 1.25 -18.02 -2.73
C SER A 9 1.91 -19.19 -1.98
N PRO A 10 1.58 -19.39 -0.68
CA PRO A 10 2.18 -20.46 0.11
C PRO A 10 1.97 -21.88 -0.47
N ASP A 11 0.87 -22.10 -1.19
CA ASP A 11 0.54 -23.36 -1.84
C ASP A 11 1.17 -23.52 -3.24
N GLY A 12 1.83 -22.47 -3.76
CA GLY A 12 2.51 -22.48 -5.05
C GLY A 12 1.63 -22.26 -6.28
N ASN A 13 0.31 -22.07 -6.12
CA ASN A 13 -0.63 -22.05 -7.25
C ASN A 13 -1.03 -20.64 -7.73
N SER A 14 -0.51 -19.60 -7.09
CA SER A 14 -0.89 -18.23 -7.41
C SER A 14 0.28 -17.26 -7.23
N LEU A 15 0.27 -16.17 -7.98
CA LEU A 15 1.25 -15.10 -7.92
C LEU A 15 0.52 -13.77 -7.74
N VAL A 16 0.87 -13.02 -6.70
CA VAL A 16 0.54 -11.59 -6.65
C VAL A 16 1.69 -10.82 -7.29
N ILE A 17 1.32 -9.88 -8.16
CA ILE A 17 2.23 -9.11 -8.99
C ILE A 17 1.91 -7.64 -8.75
N SER A 18 2.91 -6.86 -8.34
CA SER A 18 2.81 -5.41 -8.37
C SER A 18 3.17 -4.92 -9.77
N THR A 19 2.27 -4.13 -10.36
CA THR A 19 2.44 -3.56 -11.69
C THR A 19 2.65 -2.07 -11.59
N ASN A 20 3.62 -1.55 -12.36
CA ASN A 20 3.78 -0.12 -12.56
C ASN A 20 3.35 0.25 -14.00
N ARG A 21 2.35 1.12 -14.11
CA ARG A 21 1.82 1.62 -15.39
C ARG A 21 1.84 3.14 -15.41
N ALA A 22 2.59 3.70 -16.37
CA ALA A 22 2.46 5.09 -16.74
C ALA A 22 1.05 5.36 -17.31
N ASP A 23 0.31 6.23 -16.65
CA ASP A 23 -0.89 6.86 -17.14
C ASP A 23 -0.52 8.25 -17.67
N TRP A 24 -0.17 8.30 -18.96
CA TRP A 24 0.30 9.52 -19.62
C TRP A 24 -0.78 10.60 -19.71
N GLU A 25 -2.06 10.22 -19.68
CA GLU A 25 -3.19 11.14 -19.72
C GLU A 25 -3.30 11.93 -18.41
N HIS A 26 -3.01 11.27 -17.29
CA HIS A 26 -3.03 11.87 -15.96
C HIS A 26 -1.63 12.24 -15.45
N SER A 27 -0.58 12.03 -16.25
CA SER A 27 0.83 12.23 -15.88
C SER A 27 1.23 11.57 -14.56
N VAL A 28 0.66 10.41 -14.23
CA VAL A 28 0.96 9.65 -13.01
C VAL A 28 1.37 8.22 -13.31
N PHE A 29 2.17 7.63 -12.41
CA PHE A 29 2.41 6.20 -12.39
C PHE A 29 1.40 5.53 -11.45
N ARG A 30 0.72 4.50 -11.94
CA ARG A 30 -0.22 3.71 -11.14
C ARG A 30 0.42 2.40 -10.73
N HIS A 31 0.37 2.15 -9.42
CA HIS A 31 0.73 0.90 -8.78
C HIS A 31 -0.54 0.14 -8.39
N ASP A 32 -0.82 -0.93 -9.13
CA ASP A 32 -1.95 -1.82 -8.86
C ASP A 32 -1.44 -3.26 -8.68
N LEU A 33 -2.14 -4.02 -7.83
CA LEU A 33 -1.86 -5.43 -7.63
C LEU A 33 -2.71 -6.28 -8.57
N TRP A 34 -2.07 -7.27 -9.17
CA TRP A 34 -2.69 -8.28 -10.01
C TRP A 34 -2.45 -9.66 -9.43
N LEU A 35 -3.42 -10.54 -9.59
CA LEU A 35 -3.36 -11.92 -9.12
C LEU A 35 -3.43 -12.85 -10.32
N TYR A 36 -2.34 -13.56 -10.55
CA TYR A 36 -2.31 -14.68 -11.46
C TYR A 36 -2.65 -15.96 -10.68
N ARG A 37 -3.57 -16.77 -11.20
CA ARG A 37 -3.86 -18.11 -10.68
C ARG A 37 -3.53 -19.15 -11.74
N ASP A 38 -2.71 -20.11 -11.36
CA ASP A 38 -2.48 -21.30 -12.14
C ASP A 38 -3.71 -22.23 -12.03
N THR A 39 -4.28 -22.60 -13.17
CA THR A 39 -5.42 -23.53 -13.23
C THR A 39 -4.99 -24.90 -13.79
N GLY A 40 -3.67 -25.15 -13.85
CA GLY A 40 -3.08 -26.40 -14.30
C GLY A 40 -3.04 -26.47 -15.83
N PRO A 41 -3.64 -27.49 -16.47
CA PRO A 41 -3.55 -27.68 -17.93
C PRO A 41 -4.22 -26.58 -18.77
N ALA A 42 -5.13 -25.81 -18.17
CA ALA A 42 -5.80 -24.70 -18.81
C ALA A 42 -4.94 -23.42 -18.70
N ALA A 43 -5.23 -22.42 -19.54
CA ALA A 43 -4.60 -21.12 -19.40
C ALA A 43 -4.89 -20.54 -18.00
N GLY A 44 -3.84 -20.18 -17.26
CA GLY A 44 -3.99 -19.48 -15.99
C GLY A 44 -4.79 -18.17 -16.15
N SER A 45 -5.38 -17.71 -15.05
CA SER A 45 -6.21 -16.50 -15.04
C SER A 45 -5.42 -15.34 -14.44
N LEU A 46 -5.48 -14.16 -15.06
CA LEU A 46 -4.91 -12.94 -14.53
C LEU A 46 -6.05 -11.97 -14.20
N VAL A 47 -6.21 -11.62 -12.94
CA VAL A 47 -7.26 -10.70 -12.48
C VAL A 47 -6.64 -9.50 -11.79
N GLN A 48 -7.21 -8.32 -12.02
CA GLN A 48 -6.82 -7.13 -11.28
C GLN A 48 -7.39 -7.24 -9.86
N LEU A 49 -6.52 -7.12 -8.86
CA LEU A 49 -6.88 -7.29 -7.45
C LEU A 49 -7.14 -5.94 -6.77
N THR A 50 -6.40 -4.89 -7.15
CA THR A 50 -6.60 -3.52 -6.67
C THR A 50 -6.65 -2.52 -7.82
N GLN A 51 -7.29 -1.38 -7.57
CA GLN A 51 -7.54 -0.32 -8.56
C GLN A 51 -7.27 1.08 -8.00
N SER A 52 -6.59 1.19 -6.85
CA SER A 52 -6.38 2.50 -6.22
C SER A 52 -5.26 3.29 -6.90
N GLY A 53 -4.37 2.63 -7.65
CA GLY A 53 -3.21 3.24 -8.29
C GLY A 53 -2.04 3.53 -7.36
N HIS A 54 -2.13 3.21 -6.07
CA HIS A 54 -1.08 3.47 -5.07
C HIS A 54 -0.82 2.27 -4.16
N ASP A 55 -0.92 1.03 -4.69
CA ASP A 55 -0.78 -0.21 -3.91
C ASP A 55 0.57 -0.91 -4.16
N THR A 56 1.35 -1.14 -3.09
CA THR A 56 2.72 -1.66 -3.17
C THR A 56 3.04 -2.70 -2.08
N ASP A 57 4.22 -3.33 -2.18
CA ASP A 57 4.77 -4.32 -1.22
C ASP A 57 3.78 -5.42 -0.78
N PRO A 58 3.25 -6.25 -1.71
CA PRO A 58 2.29 -7.28 -1.35
C PRO A 58 2.96 -8.43 -0.59
N HIS A 59 2.25 -9.01 0.39
CA HIS A 59 2.68 -10.18 1.13
C HIS A 59 1.50 -11.10 1.49
N TRP A 60 1.59 -12.36 1.06
CA TRP A 60 0.61 -13.40 1.39
C TRP A 60 0.60 -13.71 2.89
N SER A 61 -0.58 -13.93 3.44
CA SER A 61 -0.70 -14.63 4.72
C SER A 61 -0.17 -16.06 4.56
N PRO A 62 0.46 -16.65 5.59
CA PRO A 62 0.96 -18.02 5.51
C PRO A 62 -0.10 -19.09 5.20
N ASP A 63 -1.37 -18.83 5.54
CA ASP A 63 -2.51 -19.68 5.18
C ASP A 63 -3.07 -19.44 3.77
N GLY A 64 -2.50 -18.49 3.01
CA GLY A 64 -2.84 -18.18 1.62
C GLY A 64 -4.19 -17.49 1.42
N LYS A 65 -4.89 -17.08 2.49
CA LYS A 65 -6.23 -16.50 2.38
C LYS A 65 -6.25 -14.99 2.19
N TRP A 66 -5.19 -14.31 2.58
CA TRP A 66 -5.10 -12.86 2.60
C TRP A 66 -3.83 -12.38 1.91
N ILE A 67 -3.90 -11.18 1.35
CA ILE A 67 -2.75 -10.42 0.86
C ILE A 67 -2.75 -9.10 1.62
N ALA A 68 -1.67 -8.87 2.37
CA ALA A 68 -1.38 -7.59 2.99
C ALA A 68 -0.53 -6.74 2.06
N PHE A 69 -0.72 -5.43 2.05
CA PHE A 69 0.01 -4.51 1.17
C PHE A 69 -0.02 -3.09 1.73
N LEU A 70 0.88 -2.25 1.24
CA LEU A 70 0.92 -0.82 1.57
C LEU A 70 0.13 -0.01 0.55
N SER A 71 -0.59 1.00 1.02
CA SER A 71 -1.36 1.87 0.15
C SER A 71 -1.43 3.31 0.65
N GLU A 72 -1.26 4.27 -0.25
CA GLU A 72 -1.40 5.72 0.01
C GLU A 72 -2.85 6.22 -0.18
N ARG A 73 -3.80 5.31 -0.44
CA ARG A 73 -5.22 5.68 -0.57
C ARG A 73 -5.71 6.38 0.70
N LYS A 74 -6.43 7.50 0.54
CA LYS A 74 -7.16 8.12 1.65
C LYS A 74 -8.34 7.21 2.04
N THR A 75 -8.38 6.74 3.28
CA THR A 75 -9.56 6.08 3.82
C THR A 75 -10.62 7.16 4.11
N THR A 76 -11.86 6.94 3.68
CA THR A 76 -12.88 7.99 3.50
C THR A 76 -13.54 8.48 4.79
N THR A 77 -12.82 8.58 5.91
CA THR A 77 -13.36 9.21 7.12
C THR A 77 -13.46 10.73 7.00
N GLU A 78 -12.81 11.33 5.98
CA GLU A 78 -13.04 12.73 5.58
C GLU A 78 -13.70 12.79 4.20
N LYS A 79 -15.04 12.81 4.18
CA LYS A 79 -15.80 13.19 2.98
C LYS A 79 -15.52 14.65 2.66
N GLY A 80 -14.68 14.89 1.67
CA GLY A 80 -14.52 16.21 1.09
C GLY A 80 -13.39 16.28 0.09
N SER A 81 -13.66 15.87 -1.16
CA SER A 81 -13.11 16.46 -2.39
C SER A 81 -13.20 15.41 -3.49
N ASP A 82 -14.21 15.54 -4.35
CA ASP A 82 -14.12 15.07 -5.72
C ASP A 82 -12.89 15.76 -6.34
N SER A 83 -11.77 15.04 -6.48
CA SER A 83 -10.69 15.50 -7.33
C SER A 83 -10.20 14.35 -8.19
N ASP A 84 -10.83 14.24 -9.36
CA ASP A 84 -10.32 13.57 -10.57
C ASP A 84 -9.08 14.30 -11.13
N ASN A 85 -8.22 14.81 -10.26
CA ASN A 85 -7.02 15.53 -10.62
C ASN A 85 -5.87 14.92 -9.83
N ALA A 86 -5.02 14.19 -10.55
CA ALA A 86 -3.92 13.40 -10.03
C ALA A 86 -2.74 14.25 -9.49
N GLU A 87 -3.02 15.50 -9.13
CA GLU A 87 -2.12 16.41 -8.39
C GLU A 87 -2.78 16.86 -7.08
N SER A 88 -3.17 15.91 -6.22
CA SER A 88 -3.29 16.26 -4.81
C SER A 88 -1.88 16.31 -4.23
N LYS A 89 -1.41 17.50 -3.83
CA LYS A 89 -0.22 17.69 -2.97
C LYS A 89 -0.40 17.10 -1.55
N ASP A 90 -1.28 16.12 -1.43
CA ASP A 90 -1.79 15.51 -0.23
C ASP A 90 -1.97 14.01 -0.49
N SER A 91 -0.94 13.41 -1.13
CA SER A 91 -0.76 11.97 -1.21
C SER A 91 -0.74 11.44 0.22
N GLY A 92 -1.65 10.51 0.54
CA GLY A 92 -1.69 9.91 1.86
C GLY A 92 -0.37 9.21 2.20
N VAL A 93 -0.10 9.00 3.48
CA VAL A 93 1.02 8.14 3.89
C VAL A 93 0.66 6.68 3.68
N ASN A 94 1.65 5.82 3.38
CA ASN A 94 1.44 4.38 3.28
C ASN A 94 0.79 3.83 4.55
N GLN A 95 -0.39 3.24 4.39
CA GLN A 95 -1.08 2.48 5.41
C GLN A 95 -1.11 1.00 5.04
N LEU A 96 -1.22 0.14 6.07
CA LEU A 96 -1.33 -1.29 5.89
C LEU A 96 -2.78 -1.68 5.62
N LEU A 97 -3.01 -2.31 4.48
CA LEU A 97 -4.32 -2.80 4.06
C LEU A 97 -4.30 -4.31 3.85
N LEU A 98 -5.49 -4.90 3.89
CA LEU A 98 -5.74 -6.32 3.69
C LEU A 98 -6.80 -6.54 2.62
N ILE A 99 -6.54 -7.46 1.70
CA ILE A 99 -7.52 -7.95 0.74
C ILE A 99 -7.56 -9.48 0.76
N SER A 100 -8.75 -10.04 0.58
CA SER A 100 -8.93 -11.47 0.42
C SER A 100 -8.23 -11.94 -0.86
N ALA A 101 -7.56 -13.09 -0.81
CA ALA A 101 -6.97 -13.72 -1.98
C ALA A 101 -8.00 -14.10 -3.04
N ASN A 102 -9.29 -14.13 -2.70
CA ASN A 102 -10.39 -14.34 -3.65
C ASN A 102 -10.90 -13.04 -4.29
N GLY A 103 -10.30 -11.90 -3.94
CA GLY A 103 -10.75 -10.57 -4.32
C GLY A 103 -11.82 -10.02 -3.39
N GLY A 104 -12.43 -8.91 -3.79
CA GLY A 104 -13.37 -8.14 -2.97
C GLY A 104 -12.78 -6.78 -2.58
N GLU A 105 -13.43 -6.10 -1.65
CA GLU A 105 -12.97 -4.82 -1.15
C GLU A 105 -11.84 -5.01 -0.13
N ALA A 106 -10.76 -4.26 -0.30
CA ALA A 106 -9.69 -4.22 0.70
C ALA A 106 -10.08 -3.31 1.86
N PHE A 107 -9.64 -3.64 3.07
CA PHE A 107 -9.87 -2.83 4.26
C PHE A 107 -8.56 -2.44 4.93
N ALA A 108 -8.56 -1.29 5.59
CA ALA A 108 -7.41 -0.78 6.32
C ALA A 108 -7.25 -1.51 7.67
N LEU A 109 -6.02 -1.91 7.98
CA LEU A 109 -5.61 -2.37 9.30
C LEU A 109 -4.98 -1.24 10.13
N THR A 110 -4.41 -0.24 9.46
CA THR A 110 -3.89 0.98 10.09
C THR A 110 -4.50 2.21 9.45
N GLU A 111 -4.67 3.25 10.24
CA GLU A 111 -5.06 4.59 9.80
C GLU A 111 -4.27 5.62 10.61
N GLY A 112 -3.87 6.72 9.98
CA GLY A 112 -3.21 7.82 10.68
C GLY A 112 -2.30 8.66 9.79
N GLU A 113 -1.66 9.65 10.41
CA GLU A 113 -0.71 10.55 9.75
C GLU A 113 0.69 9.93 9.57
N GLU A 114 0.97 8.81 10.25
CA GLU A 114 2.30 8.19 10.25
C GLU A 114 2.38 7.06 9.22
N GLU A 115 3.48 7.04 8.48
CA GLU A 115 3.75 6.06 7.44
C GLU A 115 4.12 4.69 8.03
N VAL A 116 3.50 3.63 7.52
CA VAL A 116 3.94 2.25 7.73
C VAL A 116 5.07 1.95 6.76
N HIS A 117 6.28 1.76 7.28
CA HIS A 117 7.47 1.52 6.46
C HIS A 117 7.74 0.05 6.17
N ALA A 118 7.26 -0.85 7.04
CA ALA A 118 7.48 -2.28 6.93
C ALA A 118 6.42 -3.03 7.72
N PHE A 119 6.10 -4.24 7.26
CA PHE A 119 5.21 -5.15 7.98
C PHE A 119 5.57 -6.62 7.74
N ALA A 120 5.11 -7.51 8.61
CA ALA A 120 5.32 -8.95 8.49
C ALA A 120 4.19 -9.74 9.15
N TRP A 121 3.81 -10.85 8.51
CA TRP A 121 2.86 -11.81 9.05
C TRP A 121 3.51 -12.69 10.13
N SER A 122 2.73 -13.02 11.17
CA SER A 122 3.03 -14.18 12.02
C SER A 122 2.79 -15.47 11.24
N GLN A 123 3.58 -16.51 11.53
CA GLN A 123 3.53 -17.78 10.81
C GLN A 123 2.16 -18.49 10.94
N ASP A 124 1.41 -18.22 12.00
CA ASP A 124 0.06 -18.76 12.22
C ASP A 124 -1.06 -17.97 11.51
N SER A 125 -0.70 -16.95 10.72
CA SER A 125 -1.61 -16.06 9.97
C SER A 125 -2.55 -15.21 10.82
N ARG A 126 -2.29 -15.07 12.13
CA ARG A 126 -3.19 -14.36 13.05
C ARG A 126 -2.78 -12.95 13.38
N THR A 127 -1.54 -12.57 13.11
CA THR A 127 -0.99 -11.28 13.52
C THR A 127 -0.17 -10.67 12.39
N LEU A 128 -0.30 -9.36 12.24
CA LEU A 128 0.57 -8.53 11.43
C LEU A 128 1.35 -7.61 12.35
N TYR A 129 2.68 -7.71 12.28
CA TYR A 129 3.59 -6.75 12.90
C TYR A 129 3.87 -5.65 11.89
N PHE A 130 3.94 -4.40 12.33
CA PHE A 130 4.28 -3.28 11.47
C PHE A 130 5.14 -2.26 12.21
N ALA A 131 5.89 -1.46 11.46
CA ALA A 131 6.76 -0.42 11.98
C ALA A 131 6.41 0.94 11.38
N THR A 132 6.15 1.91 12.24
CA THR A 132 6.04 3.33 11.89
C THR A 132 7.21 4.09 12.52
N ARG A 133 7.45 5.32 12.07
CA ARG A 133 8.31 6.23 12.83
C ARG A 133 7.61 6.60 14.14
N LEU A 134 8.39 6.71 15.21
CA LEU A 134 7.90 7.34 16.42
C LEU A 134 7.62 8.82 16.08
N PRO A 135 6.39 9.31 16.30
CA PRO A 135 6.09 10.71 16.05
C PRO A 135 7.01 11.55 16.92
N TRP A 136 7.58 12.61 16.34
CA TRP A 136 8.23 13.62 17.15
C TRP A 136 7.20 14.17 18.15
N THR A 137 7.57 14.17 19.42
CA THR A 137 6.78 14.82 20.47
C THR A 137 6.56 16.29 20.09
N LYS A 138 5.49 16.90 20.60
CA LYS A 138 5.22 18.33 20.39
C LYS A 138 6.44 19.21 20.72
N ALA A 139 7.17 18.86 21.78
CA ALA A 139 8.42 19.53 22.16
C ALA A 139 9.54 19.41 21.10
N GLN A 140 9.68 18.25 20.46
CA GLN A 140 10.64 18.07 19.36
C GLN A 140 10.22 18.84 18.10
N LYS A 141 8.93 18.84 17.76
CA LYS A 141 8.37 19.63 16.64
C LYS A 141 8.59 21.13 16.86
N ASP A 142 8.34 21.63 18.08
CA ASP A 142 8.50 23.04 18.43
C ASP A 142 9.98 23.46 18.49
N GLY A 143 10.87 22.60 18.98
CA GLY A 143 12.32 22.84 19.00
C GLY A 143 12.92 22.92 17.59
N TYR A 144 12.54 22.02 16.69
CA TYR A 144 13.00 22.03 15.29
C TYR A 144 12.57 23.31 14.55
N LYS A 145 11.29 23.73 14.71
CA LYS A 145 10.78 24.96 14.10
C LYS A 145 11.48 26.22 14.59
N LYS A 146 11.99 26.21 15.83
CA LYS A 146 12.72 27.34 16.41
C LYS A 146 14.12 27.45 15.81
N ASN A 147 14.88 26.36 15.79
CA ASN A 147 16.24 26.35 15.24
C ASN A 147 16.27 26.70 13.75
N TRP A 148 15.30 26.22 12.97
CA TRP A 148 15.19 26.54 11.55
C TRP A 148 14.92 28.04 11.27
N LYS A 149 14.30 28.77 12.20
CA LYS A 149 14.09 30.22 12.04
C LYS A 149 15.34 31.03 12.35
N ASP A 150 16.20 30.52 13.23
CA ASP A 150 17.42 31.21 13.66
C ASP A 150 18.52 31.14 12.57
N ASP A 151 18.61 30.04 11.82
CA ASP A 151 19.63 29.84 10.76
C ASP A 151 19.39 30.65 9.47
N PHE A 152 18.19 31.19 9.26
CA PHE A 152 17.85 32.03 8.09
C PHE A 152 17.76 33.53 8.42
N GLN A 153 18.10 33.93 9.66
CA GLN A 153 18.09 35.33 10.11
C GLN A 153 19.46 35.86 10.56
N SER A 154 20.54 35.08 10.43
CA SER A 154 21.92 35.51 10.78
C SER A 154 22.72 35.99 9.58
#